data_AF-A0A4P8D7F0-F1
#
_entry.id   AF-A0A4P8D7F0-F1
#
_cell.length_a   1.000
_cell.length_b   1.000
_cell.length_c   1.000
_cell.angle_alpha   90.00
_cell.angle_beta   90.00
_cell.angle_gamma   90.00
#
_symmetry.space_group_name_H-M   'P 1'
#
loop_
_entity.id
_entity.type
_entity.pdbx_description
1 polymer ?
#
loop_
_entity_poly.entity_id
_entity_poly.type
_entity_poly.pdbx_seq_one_letter_code
_entity_poly.pdbx_strand_id
1 'polypeptide(L)'
;RKFKKFNKVRVVRALDAVALPQPVGVPNESQALSQRFTFSPGQDIQLIPPLINLLMSIEPDVIYAGHDNTKPDTSSSLLTSLNQLGERQLLSVVKWSKSLP
;
A
#
# COMPACT_ATOMS: atom_id res chain seq x y z
N ARG A 1 1.04 -27.17 -32.75
CA ARG A 1 0.63 -26.08 -31.82
C ARG A 1 -0.87 -25.83 -32.01
N LYS A 2 -1.72 -26.29 -31.09
CA LYS A 2 -3.19 -26.13 -31.18
C LYS A 2 -3.59 -24.84 -30.45
N PHE A 3 -4.33 -23.95 -31.10
CA PHE A 3 -4.83 -22.70 -30.51
C PHE A 3 -6.22 -22.93 -29.89
N LYS A 4 -6.38 -22.59 -28.60
CA LYS A 4 -7.66 -22.65 -27.89
C LYS A 4 -8.38 -21.31 -28.05
N LYS A 5 -9.56 -21.34 -28.66
CA LYS A 5 -10.44 -20.17 -28.86
C LYS A 5 -11.28 -19.96 -27.60
N PHE A 6 -11.21 -18.77 -27.01
CA PHE A 6 -12.07 -18.38 -25.89
C PHE A 6 -13.26 -17.56 -26.38
N ASN A 7 -14.46 -17.91 -25.92
CA ASN A 7 -15.71 -17.23 -26.27
C ASN A 7 -15.84 -15.90 -25.51
N LYS A 8 -16.35 -14.87 -26.21
CA LYS A 8 -16.75 -13.56 -25.64
C LYS A 8 -18.09 -13.71 -24.91
N VAL A 9 -18.13 -13.42 -23.61
CA VAL A 9 -19.38 -13.30 -22.85
C VAL A 9 -19.84 -11.84 -22.90
N ARG A 10 -21.10 -11.62 -23.28
CA ARG A 10 -21.75 -10.30 -23.28
C ARG A 10 -22.44 -10.04 -21.94
N VAL A 11 -22.39 -8.78 -21.52
CA VAL A 11 -22.97 -8.18 -20.31
C VAL A 11 -24.50 -8.19 -20.35
N VAL A 12 -25.15 -8.45 -19.21
CA VAL A 12 -26.55 -8.09 -18.98
C VAL A 12 -26.64 -7.29 -17.68
N ARG A 13 -27.19 -6.09 -17.82
CA ARG A 13 -27.57 -5.14 -16.78
C ARG A 13 -28.94 -5.57 -16.24
N ALA A 14 -29.12 -5.61 -14.92
CA ALA A 14 -30.44 -5.61 -14.29
C ALA A 14 -30.44 -4.52 -13.23
N LEU A 15 -31.24 -3.49 -13.47
CA LEU A 15 -31.64 -2.50 -12.48
C LEU A 15 -32.88 -3.05 -11.77
N ASP A 16 -32.96 -2.81 -10.47
CA ASP A 16 -34.15 -2.36 -9.71
C ASP A 16 -34.43 -3.10 -8.39
N ALA A 17 -34.99 -2.31 -7.47
CA ALA A 17 -35.83 -2.67 -6.31
C ALA A 17 -35.18 -2.94 -4.93
N VAL A 18 -35.15 -1.87 -4.12
CA VAL A 18 -35.83 -1.71 -2.81
C VAL A 18 -35.63 -2.78 -1.73
N ALA A 19 -34.96 -2.40 -0.63
CA ALA A 19 -35.53 -2.39 0.74
C ALA A 19 -34.49 -1.94 1.79
N LEU A 20 -34.80 -0.87 2.52
CA LEU A 20 -34.22 -0.53 3.83
C LEU A 20 -34.67 -1.57 4.88
N PRO A 21 -33.81 -1.90 5.86
CA PRO A 21 -34.15 -1.54 7.23
C PRO A 21 -32.97 -1.03 8.06
N GLN A 22 -33.25 -0.07 8.94
CA GLN A 22 -32.36 0.39 10.01
C GLN A 22 -32.33 -0.62 11.17
N PRO A 23 -31.21 -0.71 11.91
CA PRO A 23 -31.33 -0.76 13.37
C PRO A 23 -30.36 0.17 14.10
N VAL A 24 -30.83 0.53 15.29
CA VAL A 24 -30.36 1.55 16.24
C VAL A 24 -29.08 1.12 16.98
N GLY A 25 -28.12 2.06 17.10
CA GLY A 25 -27.24 2.31 18.25
C GLY A 25 -26.30 1.23 18.79
N VAL A 26 -25.02 1.28 18.39
CA VAL A 26 -23.85 0.97 19.23
C VAL A 26 -22.62 1.76 18.72
N PRO A 27 -21.85 2.48 19.57
CA PRO A 27 -20.56 3.04 19.18
C PRO A 27 -19.50 1.97 19.45
N ASN A 28 -18.98 1.32 18.42
CA ASN A 28 -17.98 0.27 18.62
C ASN A 28 -16.95 0.27 17.50
N GLU A 29 -15.92 1.09 17.69
CA GLU A 29 -14.46 0.93 17.40
C GLU A 29 -13.99 0.31 16.06
N SER A 30 -14.92 -0.03 15.17
CA SER A 30 -14.70 -0.77 13.92
C SER A 30 -14.50 0.16 12.73
N GLN A 31 -14.79 1.46 12.89
CA GLN A 31 -14.55 2.48 11.87
C GLN A 31 -13.04 2.71 11.60
N ALA A 32 -12.17 2.28 12.52
CA ALA A 32 -10.72 2.38 12.34
C ALA A 32 -10.14 1.29 11.41
N LEU A 33 -10.85 0.17 11.19
CA LEU A 33 -10.31 -0.99 10.46
C LEU A 33 -11.05 -1.28 9.13
N SER A 34 -11.93 -0.39 8.69
CA SER A 34 -12.74 -0.60 7.48
C SER A 34 -12.78 0.60 6.55
N GLN A 35 -11.78 1.49 6.59
CA GLN A 35 -11.54 2.41 5.47
C GLN A 35 -11.01 1.63 4.26
N ARG A 36 -11.85 0.76 3.69
CA ARG A 36 -11.77 0.47 2.26
C ARG A 36 -11.98 1.80 1.58
N PHE A 37 -10.90 2.40 1.09
CA PHE A 37 -10.93 3.66 0.36
C PHE A 37 -11.89 3.54 -0.83
N THR A 38 -13.14 3.91 -0.62
CA THR A 38 -14.09 4.18 -1.68
C THR A 38 -13.90 5.64 -2.05
N PHE A 39 -12.96 5.89 -2.96
CA PHE A 39 -12.61 7.23 -3.42
C PHE A 39 -13.82 7.87 -4.10
N SER A 40 -14.33 8.93 -3.47
CA SER A 40 -15.37 9.80 -4.02
C SER A 40 -14.77 11.18 -4.17
N PRO A 41 -14.86 11.82 -5.36
CA PRO A 41 -14.07 13.00 -5.71
C PRO A 41 -14.24 14.21 -4.77
N GLY A 42 -15.32 14.26 -3.98
CA GLY A 42 -15.54 15.31 -2.97
C GLY A 42 -14.93 15.03 -1.59
N GLN A 43 -14.76 13.75 -1.20
CA GLN A 43 -14.16 13.37 0.07
C GLN A 43 -12.62 13.34 -0.02
N ASP A 44 -12.08 13.05 -1.21
CA ASP A 44 -10.64 12.98 -1.44
C ASP A 44 -9.94 14.31 -1.11
N ILE A 45 -10.50 15.45 -1.53
CA ILE A 45 -9.91 16.78 -1.32
C ILE A 45 -9.77 17.12 0.18
N GLN A 46 -10.71 16.67 1.01
CA GLN A 46 -10.70 16.91 2.45
C GLN A 46 -9.69 16.01 3.19
N LEU A 47 -9.41 14.81 2.65
CA LEU A 47 -8.50 13.83 3.24
C LEU A 47 -7.04 13.99 2.81
N ILE A 48 -6.78 14.71 1.70
CA ILE A 48 -5.42 14.93 1.18
C ILE A 48 -4.50 15.61 2.22
N PRO A 49 -4.85 16.74 2.86
CA PRO A 49 -3.93 17.40 3.79
C PRO A 49 -3.56 16.53 5.02
N PRO A 50 -4.51 15.86 5.70
CA PRO A 50 -4.20 14.91 6.77
C PRO A 50 -3.36 13.71 6.30
N LEU A 51 -3.64 13.17 5.11
CA LEU A 51 -2.89 12.04 4.56
C LEU A 51 -1.44 12.41 4.27
N ILE A 52 -1.18 13.61 3.72
CA ILE A 52 0.19 14.12 3.49
C ILE A 52 0.94 14.21 4.82
N ASN A 53 0.33 14.79 5.86
CA ASN A 53 0.95 14.89 7.18
C ASN A 53 1.28 13.53 7.78
N LEU A 54 0.36 12.56 7.64
CA LEU A 54 0.60 11.19 8.07
C LEU A 54 1.80 10.60 7.34
N LEU A 55 1.81 10.63 6.00
CA LEU A 55 2.88 10.07 5.18
C LEU A 55 4.26 10.67 5.51
N MET A 56 4.33 11.99 5.73
CA MET A 56 5.55 12.65 6.20
C MET A 56 5.97 12.17 7.60
N SER A 57 5.02 12.00 8.52
CA SER A 57 5.33 11.57 9.89
C SER A 57 5.80 10.13 10.01
N ILE A 58 5.41 9.26 9.06
CA ILE A 58 5.79 7.85 9.05
C ILE A 58 6.97 7.58 8.10
N GLU A 59 7.51 8.59 7.43
CA GLU A 59 8.59 8.40 6.45
C GLU A 59 9.77 7.65 7.09
N PRO A 60 10.27 6.57 6.46
CA PRO A 60 11.38 5.81 7.02
C PRO A 60 12.69 6.60 6.95
N ASP A 61 13.51 6.48 8.00
CA ASP A 61 14.84 7.07 8.03
C ASP A 61 15.74 6.56 6.88
N VAL A 62 16.68 7.41 6.47
CA VAL A 62 17.70 7.05 5.47
C VAL A 62 18.62 5.96 6.02
N ILE A 63 18.74 4.86 5.28
CA ILE A 63 19.60 3.73 5.63
C ILE A 63 20.85 3.77 4.78
N TYR A 64 22.02 3.71 5.42
CA TYR A 64 23.31 3.71 4.76
C TYR A 64 23.86 2.30 4.59
N ALA A 65 24.55 2.07 3.46
CA ALA A 65 25.16 0.76 3.16
C ALA A 65 26.22 0.35 4.20
N GLY A 66 26.86 1.31 4.88
CA GLY A 66 27.99 1.03 5.77
C GLY A 66 29.25 0.65 4.98
N HIS A 67 29.40 1.24 3.78
CA HIS A 67 30.51 0.96 2.89
C HIS A 67 31.85 1.43 3.49
N ASP A 68 32.84 0.55 3.43
CA ASP A 68 34.18 0.78 3.98
C ASP A 68 35.14 1.17 2.86
N ASN A 69 35.39 2.48 2.75
CA ASN A 69 36.26 3.07 1.72
C ASN A 69 37.75 2.73 1.90
N THR A 70 38.13 1.99 2.95
CA THR A 70 39.52 1.54 3.15
C THR A 70 39.82 0.25 2.41
N LYS A 71 38.79 -0.45 1.92
CA LYS A 71 38.90 -1.72 1.19
C LYS A 71 38.80 -1.47 -0.31
N PRO A 72 39.43 -2.33 -1.13
CA PRO A 72 39.28 -2.23 -2.58
C PRO A 72 37.83 -2.50 -3.01
N ASP A 73 37.35 -1.68 -3.95
CA ASP A 73 36.05 -1.82 -4.59
C ASP A 73 36.06 -2.96 -5.60
N THR A 74 35.72 -4.15 -5.12
CA THR A 74 35.49 -5.32 -5.97
C THR A 74 33.99 -5.45 -6.24
N SER A 75 33.63 -6.02 -7.39
CA SER A 75 32.21 -6.28 -7.70
C SER A 75 31.53 -7.12 -6.61
N SER A 76 32.23 -8.10 -6.04
CA SER A 76 31.70 -8.96 -4.97
C SER A 76 31.42 -8.18 -3.68
N SER A 77 32.35 -7.32 -3.23
CA SER A 77 32.17 -6.53 -2.02
C SER A 77 31.05 -5.50 -2.16
N LEU A 78 30.95 -4.85 -3.32
CA LEU A 78 29.87 -3.90 -3.62
C LEU A 78 28.50 -4.60 -3.66
N LEU A 79 28.38 -5.72 -4.38
CA LEU A 79 27.12 -6.48 -4.45
C LEU A 79 26.68 -6.99 -3.07
N THR A 80 27.63 -7.45 -2.25
CA THR A 80 27.35 -7.88 -0.88
C THR A 80 26.83 -6.71 -0.03
N SER A 81 27.49 -5.55 -0.11
CA SER A 81 27.08 -4.34 0.60
C SER A 81 25.68 -3.87 0.17
N LEU A 82 25.39 -3.88 -1.14
CA LEU A 82 24.09 -3.53 -1.69
C LEU A 82 22.99 -4.51 -1.25
N ASN A 83 23.28 -5.81 -1.20
CA ASN A 83 22.32 -6.80 -0.70
C ASN A 83 21.99 -6.55 0.78
N GLN A 84 23.00 -6.31 1.62
CA GLN A 84 22.80 -6.00 3.04
C GLN A 84 22.05 -4.68 3.25
N LEU A 85 22.26 -3.69 2.38
CA LEU A 85 21.44 -2.48 2.36
C LEU A 85 19.98 -2.81 2.01
N GLY A 86 19.77 -3.59 0.95
CA GLY A 86 18.44 -3.99 0.49
C GLY A 86 17.64 -4.74 1.56
N GLU A 87 18.27 -5.65 2.31
CA GLU A 87 17.62 -6.34 3.44
C GLU A 87 17.12 -5.36 4.51
N ARG A 88 17.95 -4.38 4.89
CA ARG A 88 17.57 -3.35 5.88
C ARG A 88 16.47 -2.43 5.35
N GLN A 89 16.56 -2.03 4.09
CA GLN A 89 15.52 -1.23 3.42
C GLN A 89 14.19 -2.00 3.36
N LEU A 90 14.21 -3.29 3.03
CA LEU A 90 13.01 -4.12 2.99
C LEU A 90 12.32 -4.17 4.36
N LEU A 91 13.08 -4.35 5.45
CA LEU A 91 12.51 -4.30 6.81
C LEU A 91 11.86 -2.95 7.10
N SER A 92 12.47 -1.85 6.65
CA SER A 92 11.92 -0.50 6.82
C SER A 92 10.61 -0.31 6.04
N VAL A 93 10.59 -0.73 4.77
CA VAL A 93 9.38 -0.68 3.92
C VAL A 93 8.26 -1.54 4.49
N VAL A 94 8.57 -2.73 5.00
CA VAL A 94 7.57 -3.61 5.63
C VAL A 94 6.99 -2.95 6.88
N LYS A 95 7.81 -2.30 7.72
CA LYS A 95 7.31 -1.55 8.88
C LYS A 95 6.45 -0.37 8.45
N TRP A 96 6.93 0.43 7.50
CA TRP A 96 6.20 1.56 6.94
C TRP A 96 4.82 1.16 6.38
N SER A 97 4.77 0.06 5.62
CA SER A 97 3.51 -0.42 5.03
C SER A 97 2.44 -0.81 6.06
N LYS A 98 2.85 -1.20 7.27
CA LYS A 98 1.91 -1.52 8.37
C LYS A 98 1.34 -0.27 9.04
N SER A 99 1.95 0.89 8.82
CA SER A 99 1.52 2.19 9.33
C SER A 99 0.65 2.97 8.35
N LEU A 100 0.43 2.43 7.14
CA LEU A 100 -0.50 2.99 6.19
C LEU A 100 -1.95 2.78 6.66
N PRO A 101 -2.82 3.79 6.53
CA PRO A 101 -4.25 3.68 6.84
C PRO A 101 -5.03 2.87 5.80
#